data_AF-A0A0Q7SDX5-F1
#
_entry.id   AF-A0A0Q7SDX5-F1
#
_cell.length_a   1.000
_cell.length_b   1.000
_cell.length_c   1.000
_cell.angle_alpha   90.00
_cell.angle_beta   90.00
_cell.angle_gamma   90.00
#
_symmetry.space_group_name_H-M   'P 1'
#
loop_
_entity.id
_entity.type
_entity.pdbx_description
1 polymer ?
#
loop_
_entity_poly.entity_id
_entity_poly.type
_entity_poly.pdbx_seq_one_letter_code
_entity_poly.pdbx_strand_id
1 'polypeptide(L)'
;MTAASFLLRPLPLLSRIAAAVFGGYACCWGFVALGLAGFYAAGLPFHDAEHLSSILGVLLYLVVFCWTFAVPRVGRAWVLLLGSGALMAGIATLVQRALA
;
A
#
# COMPACT_ATOMS: atom_id res chain seq x y z
N MET A 1 -13.87 -0.13 38.26
CA MET A 1 -12.94 -0.18 37.11
C MET A 1 -13.53 -1.17 36.11
N THR A 2 -14.18 -0.65 35.08
CA THR A 2 -15.20 -1.33 34.25
C THR A 2 -14.60 -2.27 33.22
N ALA A 3 -15.22 -3.45 33.02
CA ALA A 3 -14.88 -4.50 32.05
C ALA A 3 -14.57 -4.02 30.62
N ALA A 4 -15.03 -2.83 30.24
CA ALA A 4 -14.70 -2.17 28.98
C ALA A 4 -13.19 -1.98 28.75
N SER A 5 -12.37 -1.80 29.79
CA SER A 5 -10.92 -1.62 29.65
C SER A 5 -10.20 -2.88 29.16
N PHE A 6 -10.74 -4.07 29.43
CA PHE A 6 -10.19 -5.34 28.92
C PHE A 6 -10.50 -5.54 27.44
N LEU A 7 -11.67 -5.09 26.97
CA LEU A 7 -12.07 -5.14 25.56
C LEU A 7 -11.33 -4.11 24.68
N LEU A 8 -10.89 -2.99 25.26
CA LEU A 8 -10.15 -1.93 24.55
C LEU A 8 -8.63 -2.19 24.45
N ARG A 9 -8.08 -3.13 25.24
CA ARG A 9 -6.65 -3.52 25.20
C ARG A 9 -6.16 -4.11 23.87
N PRO A 10 -6.90 -5.00 23.17
CA PRO A 10 -6.45 -5.55 21.89
C PRO A 10 -6.66 -4.58 20.72
N LEU A 11 -7.53 -3.57 20.85
CA LEU A 11 -7.87 -2.63 19.77
C LEU A 11 -6.65 -1.99 19.07
N PRO A 12 -5.63 -1.47 19.80
CA PRO A 12 -4.46 -0.88 19.15
C PRO A 12 -3.58 -1.91 18.42
N LEU A 13 -3.53 -3.16 18.91
CA LEU A 13 -2.82 -4.24 18.25
C LEU A 13 -3.57 -4.70 16.99
N LEU A 14 -4.89 -4.86 17.10
CA LEU A 14 -5.76 -5.22 15.97
C LEU A 14 -5.73 -4.14 14.89
N SER A 15 -5.73 -2.87 15.28
CA SER A 15 -5.57 -1.73 14.36
C SER A 15 -4.23 -1.73 13.65
N ARG A 16 -3.14 -2.14 14.32
CA ARG A 16 -1.83 -2.31 13.66
C ARG A 16 -1.84 -3.43 12.65
N ILE A 17 -2.40 -4.59 13.00
CA ILE A 17 -2.50 -5.73 12.07
C ILE A 17 -3.36 -5.35 10.87
N ALA A 18 -4.50 -4.69 11.11
CA ALA A 18 -5.35 -4.18 10.05
C ALA A 18 -4.62 -3.15 9.17
N ALA A 19 -3.85 -2.23 9.76
CA ALA A 19 -3.03 -1.29 9.00
C ALA A 19 -1.97 -1.99 8.16
N ALA A 20 -1.29 -2.99 8.73
CA ALA A 20 -0.26 -3.77 8.05
C ALA A 20 -0.81 -4.51 6.84
N VAL A 21 -1.97 -5.15 6.99
CA VAL A 21 -2.60 -5.95 5.94
C VAL A 21 -3.33 -5.06 4.95
N PHE A 22 -4.34 -4.31 5.39
CA PHE A 22 -5.19 -3.52 4.49
C PHE A 22 -4.49 -2.27 3.96
N GLY A 23 -3.77 -1.54 4.82
CA GLY A 23 -3.01 -0.37 4.40
C GLY A 23 -1.82 -0.77 3.51
N GLY A 24 -1.08 -1.82 3.90
CA GLY A 24 0.00 -2.37 3.09
C GLY A 24 -0.48 -2.82 1.71
N TYR A 25 -1.60 -3.54 1.65
CA TYR A 25 -2.21 -3.98 0.41
C TYR A 25 -2.63 -2.80 -0.48
N ALA A 26 -3.32 -1.80 0.07
CA ALA A 26 -3.76 -0.62 -0.67
C ALA A 26 -2.56 0.17 -1.25
N CYS A 27 -1.48 0.33 -0.48
CA CYS A 27 -0.25 0.96 -0.94
C CYS A 27 0.39 0.17 -2.09
N CYS A 28 0.49 -1.16 -1.96
CA CYS A 28 1.10 -2.00 -2.98
C CYS A 28 0.27 -2.03 -4.26
N TRP A 29 -1.05 -2.03 -4.14
CA TRP A 29 -1.93 -1.95 -5.29
C TRP A 29 -1.72 -0.65 -6.08
N GLY A 30 -1.65 0.50 -5.41
CA GLY A 30 -1.32 1.77 -6.05
C GLY A 30 0.07 1.79 -6.70
N PHE A 31 1.07 1.17 -6.05
CA PHE A 31 2.42 1.05 -6.60
C PHE A 31 2.48 0.17 -7.84
N VAL A 32 1.79 -0.98 -7.84
CA VAL A 32 1.71 -1.88 -9.00
C VAL A 32 1.03 -1.18 -10.17
N ALA A 33 -0.07 -0.45 -9.93
CA ALA A 33 -0.75 0.31 -10.96
C ALA A 33 0.15 1.40 -11.57
N LEU A 34 0.91 2.11 -10.73
CA LEU A 34 1.87 3.12 -11.19
C LEU A 34 3.04 2.50 -11.95
N GLY A 35 3.59 1.39 -11.44
CA GLY A 35 4.67 0.64 -12.09
C GLY A 35 4.24 0.16 -13.47
N LEU A 36 3.08 -0.49 -13.56
CA LEU A 36 2.52 -0.96 -14.82
C LEU A 36 2.34 0.17 -15.83
N ALA A 37 1.67 1.26 -15.42
CA ALA A 37 1.45 2.42 -16.28
C ALA A 37 2.77 3.09 -16.70
N GLY A 38 3.73 3.23 -15.78
CA GLY A 38 5.02 3.85 -16.04
C GLY A 38 5.94 3.02 -16.94
N PHE A 39 6.02 1.71 -16.71
CA PHE A 39 6.79 0.80 -17.56
C PHE A 39 6.17 0.67 -18.95
N TYR A 40 4.84 0.61 -19.04
CA TYR A 40 4.16 0.63 -20.33
C TYR A 40 4.41 1.95 -21.08
N ALA A 41 4.36 3.10 -20.39
CA ALA A 41 4.74 4.39 -20.97
C ALA A 41 6.20 4.43 -21.45
N ALA A 42 7.09 3.69 -20.80
CA ALA A 42 8.49 3.54 -21.19
C ALA A 42 8.71 2.59 -22.38
N GLY A 43 7.65 1.97 -22.92
CA GLY A 43 7.70 1.10 -24.09
C GLY A 43 7.87 -0.40 -23.77
N LEU A 44 7.75 -0.82 -22.51
CA LEU A 44 7.73 -2.24 -22.16
C LEU A 44 6.41 -2.89 -22.62
N PRO A 45 6.45 -4.16 -23.06
CA PRO A 45 5.24 -4.94 -23.27
C PRO A 45 4.40 -4.99 -22.00
N PHE A 46 3.07 -4.92 -22.15
CA PHE A 46 2.14 -4.89 -21.01
C PHE A 46 2.34 -6.07 -20.06
N HIS A 47 2.50 -7.27 -20.61
CA HIS A 47 2.81 -8.49 -19.87
C HIS A 47 4.06 -8.31 -19.00
N ASP A 48 5.16 -7.82 -19.56
CA ASP A 48 6.45 -7.71 -18.86
C ASP A 48 6.37 -6.65 -17.77
N ALA A 49 5.72 -5.54 -18.07
CA ALA A 49 5.43 -4.48 -17.12
C ALA A 49 4.57 -4.98 -15.94
N GLU A 50 3.53 -5.78 -16.20
CA GLU A 50 2.66 -6.33 -15.16
C GLU A 50 3.40 -7.32 -14.25
N HIS A 51 4.15 -8.25 -14.84
CA HIS A 51 4.93 -9.22 -14.07
C HIS A 51 6.01 -8.54 -13.23
N LEU A 52 6.78 -7.62 -13.81
CA LEU A 52 7.83 -6.90 -13.07
C LEU A 52 7.23 -6.05 -11.94
N SER A 53 6.13 -5.35 -12.21
CA SER A 53 5.45 -4.53 -11.21
C SER A 53 4.89 -5.38 -10.07
N SER A 54 4.34 -6.56 -10.38
CA SER A 54 3.82 -7.49 -9.38
C SER A 54 4.92 -8.04 -8.48
N ILE A 55 6.09 -8.41 -9.05
CA ILE A 55 7.26 -8.84 -8.27
C ILE A 55 7.69 -7.72 -7.31
N LEU A 56 7.86 -6.50 -7.83
CA LEU A 56 8.23 -5.34 -7.00
C LEU A 56 7.16 -5.03 -5.94
N GLY A 57 5.88 -5.20 -6.27
CA GLY A 57 4.77 -5.03 -5.35
C GLY A 57 4.82 -5.99 -4.16
N VAL A 58 5.21 -7.26 -4.37
CA VAL A 58 5.40 -8.23 -3.28
C VAL A 58 6.58 -7.83 -2.38
N LEU A 59 7.70 -7.40 -2.95
CA LEU A 59 8.84 -6.92 -2.16
C LEU A 59 8.45 -5.68 -1.34
N LEU A 60 7.75 -4.73 -1.95
CA LEU A 60 7.24 -3.55 -1.27
C LEU A 60 6.29 -3.91 -0.14
N TYR A 61 5.38 -4.87 -0.36
CA TYR A 61 4.45 -5.33 0.66
C TYR A 61 5.19 -5.84 1.90
N LEU A 62 6.25 -6.63 1.72
CA LEU A 62 7.06 -7.13 2.82
C LEU A 62 7.72 -5.99 3.62
N VAL A 63 8.34 -5.03 2.92
CA VAL A 63 8.99 -3.88 3.55
C VAL A 63 7.98 -3.05 4.33
N VAL A 64 6.84 -2.76 3.71
CA VAL A 64 5.76 -1.97 4.30
C VAL A 64 5.11 -2.68 5.49
N PHE A 65 4.91 -3.99 5.37
CA PHE A 65 4.40 -4.82 6.45
C PHE A 65 5.34 -4.76 7.66
N CYS A 66 6.64 -5.00 7.49
CA CYS A 66 7.61 -4.86 8.58
C CYS A 66 7.66 -3.43 9.16
N TRP A 67 7.60 -2.41 8.29
CA TRP A 67 7.60 -1.00 8.69
C TRP A 67 6.42 -0.64 9.60
N THR A 68 5.24 -1.19 9.35
CA THR A 68 4.04 -0.88 10.16
C THR A 68 4.17 -1.29 11.62
N PHE A 69 4.96 -2.32 11.92
CA PHE A 69 5.26 -2.73 13.30
C PHE A 69 6.38 -1.91 13.93
N ALA A 70 7.31 -1.36 13.13
CA ALA A 70 8.36 -0.47 13.60
C ALA A 70 7.85 0.94 13.96
N VAL A 71 6.76 1.40 13.34
CA VAL A 71 6.23 2.75 13.56
C VAL A 71 5.55 2.90 14.93
N PRO A 72 5.93 3.90 15.76
CA PRO A 72 5.37 4.09 17.09
C PRO A 72 3.90 4.55 17.10
N ARG A 73 3.39 5.14 16.02
CA ARG A 73 2.00 5.65 15.92
C ARG A 73 1.23 5.01 14.77
N VAL A 74 0.21 4.21 15.09
CA VAL A 74 -0.65 3.51 14.12
C VAL A 74 -1.34 4.46 13.16
N GLY A 75 -1.77 5.64 13.63
CA GLY A 75 -2.37 6.66 12.76
C GLY A 75 -1.43 7.17 11.66
N ARG A 76 -0.12 7.27 11.93
CA ARG A 76 0.87 7.64 10.90
C ARG A 76 1.01 6.53 9.85
N ALA A 77 0.95 5.27 10.27
CA ALA A 77 0.96 4.15 9.33
C ALA A 77 -0.25 4.23 8.40
N TRP A 78 -1.47 4.39 8.93
CA TRP A 78 -2.66 4.56 8.10
C TRP A 78 -2.57 5.70 7.10
N VAL A 79 -2.18 6.90 7.55
CA VAL A 79 -2.06 8.08 6.67
C VAL A 79 -1.01 7.85 5.59
N LEU A 80 0.15 7.29 5.93
CA LEU A 80 1.19 7.04 4.95
C LEU A 80 0.77 5.98 3.92
N LEU A 81 0.13 4.90 4.36
CA LEU A 81 -0.24 3.77 3.50
C LEU A 81 -1.40 4.10 2.57
N LEU A 82 -2.46 4.68 3.11
CA LEU A 82 -3.60 5.10 2.30
C LEU A 82 -3.23 6.31 1.45
N GLY A 83 -2.44 7.24 2.01
CA GLY A 83 -1.98 8.42 1.31
C GLY A 83 -1.07 8.06 0.13
N SER A 84 -0.09 7.17 0.31
CA SER A 84 0.77 6.71 -0.77
C SER A 84 -0.02 5.93 -1.82
N GLY A 85 -0.87 4.99 -1.41
CA GLY A 85 -1.69 4.20 -2.33
C GLY A 85 -2.60 5.08 -3.20
N ALA A 86 -3.32 6.02 -2.58
CA ALA A 86 -4.18 6.95 -3.29
C ALA A 86 -3.40 7.90 -4.22
N LEU A 87 -2.26 8.42 -3.76
CA LEU A 87 -1.38 9.27 -4.58
C LEU A 87 -0.87 8.50 -5.81
N MET A 88 -0.35 7.28 -5.60
CA MET A 88 0.19 6.46 -6.68
C MET A 88 -0.89 6.04 -7.68
N ALA A 89 -2.07 5.65 -7.20
CA ALA A 89 -3.21 5.35 -8.07
C ALA A 89 -3.67 6.59 -8.86
N GLY A 90 -3.67 7.77 -8.23
CA GLY A 90 -3.99 9.03 -8.89
C GLY A 90 -3.00 9.35 -10.02
N ILE A 91 -1.69 9.22 -9.76
CA ILE A 91 -0.65 9.41 -10.78
C ILE A 91 -0.79 8.37 -11.90
N ALA A 92 -0.99 7.10 -11.56
CA ALA A 92 -1.20 6.02 -12.53
C ALA A 92 -2.38 6.32 -13.46
N THR A 93 -3.49 6.82 -12.90
CA THR A 93 -4.68 7.21 -13.67
C THR A 93 -4.37 8.37 -14.63
N LEU A 94 -3.60 9.37 -14.20
CA LEU A 94 -3.19 10.48 -15.06
C LEU A 94 -2.28 10.01 -16.20
N VAL A 95 -1.33 9.11 -15.91
CA VAL A 95 -0.45 8.51 -16.91
C VAL A 95 -1.26 7.70 -17.93
N GLN A 96 -2.17 6.84 -17.46
CA GLN A 96 -3.06 6.06 -18.33
C GLN A 96 -3.92 6.96 -19.22
N ARG A 97 -4.44 8.08 -18.69
CA ARG A 97 -5.20 9.07 -19.47
C ARG A 97 -4.37 9.79 -20.53
N ALA A 98 -3.06 9.93 -20.33
CA ALA A 98 -2.18 10.55 -21.31
C ALA A 98 -1.74 9.57 -22.41
N LEU A 99 -1.88 8.27 -22.16
CA LEU A 99 -1.53 7.19 -23.10
C LEU A 99 -2.73 6.68 -23.92
N ALA A 100 -3.95 6.97 -23.46
CA ALA A 100 -5.22 6.63 -24.13
C ALA A 100 -5.61 7.67 -25.17
#